data_AF-A0A936F2W3-F1
#
_entry.id   AF-A0A936F2W3-F1
#
_cell.length_a   1.000
_cell.length_b   1.000
_cell.length_c   1.000
_cell.angle_alpha   90.00
_cell.angle_beta   90.00
_cell.angle_gamma   90.00
#
_symmetry.space_group_name_H-M   'P 1'
#
loop_
_entity.id
_entity.type
_entity.pdbx_description
1 polymer ?
#
loop_
_entity_poly.entity_id
_entity_poly.type
_entity_poly.pdbx_seq_one_letter_code
_entity_poly.pdbx_strand_id
1 'polypeptide(L)'
;MNWLRRRLWEPLRAQLRQGLSPERMAWSLALGLGAGVSPLVGSSTGLCILLALVFRLNQVVMQAANYLAYPLQLALLIPFIRLGEKLFGAPRLPLSLEVLGGALRADAWGTLHTFWTTLWHAGVAWLLTAPVGAALLAWGLTPIFRAAARRFPGESA
;
A
#
# COMPACT_ATOMS: atom_id res chain seq x y z
N MET A 1 26.05 3.69 26.38
CA MET A 1 24.69 3.08 26.41
C MET A 1 23.54 4.10 26.37
N ASN A 2 23.63 5.26 27.02
CA ASN A 2 22.55 6.28 26.99
C ASN A 2 22.28 6.90 25.61
N TRP A 3 23.28 7.01 24.74
CA TRP A 3 23.12 7.57 23.39
C TRP A 3 22.27 6.67 22.47
N LEU A 4 22.57 5.38 22.43
CA LEU A 4 21.80 4.39 21.66
C LEU A 4 20.34 4.30 22.15
N ARG A 5 20.14 4.34 23.47
CA ARG A 5 18.81 4.32 24.09
C ARG A 5 17.96 5.54 23.68
N ARG A 6 18.50 6.76 23.73
CA ARG A 6 17.73 7.96 23.34
C ARG A 6 17.52 8.07 21.83
N ARG A 7 18.48 7.62 21.02
CA ARG A 7 18.42 7.75 19.56
C ARG A 7 17.60 6.64 18.87
N LEU A 8 17.59 5.43 19.42
CA LEU A 8 16.93 4.26 18.81
C LEU A 8 15.78 3.72 19.67
N TRP A 9 15.97 3.58 20.99
CA TRP A 9 14.99 2.92 21.85
C TRP A 9 13.76 3.79 22.16
N GLU A 10 13.96 5.07 22.51
CA GLU A 10 12.85 5.99 22.81
C GLU A 10 11.93 6.22 21.59
N PRO A 11 12.43 6.46 20.36
CA PRO A 11 11.59 6.58 19.17
C PRO A 11 10.88 5.29 18.79
N LEU A 12 11.57 4.14 18.89
CA LEU A 12 10.96 2.84 18.61
C LEU A 12 9.82 2.55 19.59
N ARG A 13 10.04 2.80 20.88
CA ARG A 13 9.00 2.63 21.91
C ARG A 13 7.83 3.60 21.70
N ALA A 14 8.11 4.83 21.26
CA ALA A 14 7.08 5.79 20.89
C ALA A 14 6.26 5.29 19.69
N GLN A 15 6.91 4.75 18.66
CA GLN A 15 6.23 4.15 17.50
C GLN A 15 5.38 2.94 17.88
N LEU A 16 5.88 2.04 18.75
CA LEU A 16 5.11 0.90 19.25
C LEU A 16 3.87 1.32 20.03
N ARG A 17 3.91 2.49 20.69
CA ARG A 17 2.79 3.04 21.44
C ARG A 17 1.90 4.00 20.64
N GLN A 18 2.38 4.48 19.50
CA GLN A 18 1.64 5.39 18.64
C GLN A 18 0.49 4.63 17.95
N GLY A 19 -0.70 5.20 17.95
CA GLY A 19 -1.83 4.62 17.21
C GLY A 19 -2.42 3.33 17.81
N LEU A 20 -2.21 3.07 19.10
CA LEU A 20 -2.78 1.91 19.81
C LEU A 20 -4.30 1.94 19.96
N SER A 21 -4.97 3.09 19.74
CA SER A 21 -6.44 3.11 19.70
C SER A 21 -6.94 2.21 18.55
N PRO A 22 -8.02 1.42 18.77
CA PRO A 22 -8.57 0.52 17.76
C PRO A 22 -8.77 1.14 16.37
N GLU A 23 -9.24 2.38 16.31
CA GLU A 23 -9.49 3.12 15.06
C GLU A 23 -8.18 3.39 14.32
N ARG A 24 -7.16 3.91 15.02
CA ARG A 24 -5.86 4.19 14.41
C ARG A 24 -5.16 2.91 13.95
N MET A 25 -5.33 1.80 14.67
CA MET A 25 -4.83 0.50 14.23
C MET A 25 -5.50 0.06 12.93
N ALA A 26 -6.83 0.16 12.85
CA ALA A 26 -7.62 -0.14 11.66
C ALA A 26 -7.16 0.69 10.45
N TRP A 27 -7.05 2.01 10.62
CA TRP A 27 -6.61 2.93 9.57
C TRP A 27 -5.16 2.71 9.16
N SER A 28 -4.25 2.40 10.10
CA SER A 28 -2.86 2.07 9.78
C SER A 28 -2.77 0.82 8.91
N LEU A 29 -3.51 -0.23 9.28
CA LEU A 29 -3.52 -1.48 8.51
C LEU A 29 -4.13 -1.25 7.12
N ALA A 30 -5.29 -0.58 7.06
CA ALA A 30 -6.02 -0.41 5.82
C ALA A 30 -5.31 0.52 4.82
N LEU A 31 -4.75 1.64 5.26
CA LEU A 31 -3.97 2.52 4.40
C LEU A 31 -2.64 1.90 4.00
N GLY A 32 -2.00 1.13 4.87
CA GLY A 32 -0.78 0.39 4.53
C GLY A 32 -1.04 -0.67 3.45
N LEU A 33 -2.14 -1.42 3.55
CA LEU A 33 -2.57 -2.36 2.51
C LEU A 33 -2.95 -1.63 1.21
N GLY A 34 -3.73 -0.54 1.31
CA GLY A 34 -4.15 0.26 0.15
C GLY A 34 -2.97 0.89 -0.60
N ALA A 35 -1.96 1.37 0.13
CA ALA A 35 -0.71 1.84 -0.46
C ALA A 35 0.12 0.69 -1.04
N GLY A 36 0.18 -0.45 -0.36
CA GLY A 36 0.98 -1.60 -0.77
C GLY A 36 0.48 -2.31 -2.03
N VAL A 37 -0.81 -2.22 -2.35
CA VAL A 37 -1.34 -2.72 -3.63
C VAL A 37 -1.08 -1.78 -4.82
N SER A 38 -0.33 -0.68 -4.63
CA SER A 38 0.05 0.24 -5.70
C SER A 38 0.71 -0.52 -6.87
N PRO A 39 0.29 -0.29 -8.13
CA PRO A 39 0.96 -0.88 -9.29
C PRO A 39 2.33 -0.22 -9.56
N LEU A 40 2.65 0.91 -8.94
CA LEU A 40 3.95 1.56 -9.03
C LEU A 40 4.92 0.94 -8.02
N VAL A 41 5.84 0.11 -8.52
CA VAL A 41 6.84 -0.56 -7.68
C VAL A 41 7.73 0.47 -6.98
N GLY A 42 7.91 0.30 -5.67
CA GLY A 42 8.79 1.15 -4.86
C GLY A 42 8.17 2.46 -4.35
N SER A 43 7.00 2.88 -4.86
CA SER A 43 6.33 4.11 -4.38
C SER A 43 5.61 3.91 -3.03
N SER A 44 5.15 2.69 -2.75
CA SER A 44 4.29 2.37 -1.61
C SER A 44 4.95 2.63 -0.26
N THR A 45 6.26 2.38 -0.13
CA THR A 45 7.03 2.66 1.10
C THR A 45 7.05 4.15 1.41
N GLY A 46 7.39 4.98 0.42
CA GLY A 46 7.40 6.44 0.58
C GLY A 46 6.01 6.97 0.90
N LEU A 47 4.98 6.42 0.24
CA LEU A 47 3.59 6.76 0.50
C LEU A 47 3.15 6.37 1.91
N CYS A 48 3.50 5.18 2.39
CA CYS A 48 3.20 4.76 3.76
C CYS A 48 3.84 5.69 4.79
N ILE A 49 5.11 6.05 4.58
CA ILE A 49 5.81 7.02 5.45
C ILE A 49 5.05 8.34 5.47
N LEU A 50 4.73 8.89 4.30
CA LEU A 50 4.00 10.14 4.17
C LEU A 50 2.64 10.09 4.86
N LEU A 51 1.84 9.07 4.57
CA LEU A 51 0.50 8.90 5.13
C LEU A 51 0.53 8.74 6.66
N ALA A 52 1.45 7.93 7.20
CA ALA A 52 1.57 7.80 8.65
C ALA A 52 2.04 9.09 9.33
N LEU A 53 2.86 9.92 8.67
CA LEU A 53 3.23 11.24 9.19
C LEU A 53 2.01 12.20 9.18
N VAL A 54 1.34 12.31 8.04
CA VAL A 54 0.18 13.22 7.85
C VAL A 54 -0.97 12.86 8.78
N PHE A 55 -1.34 11.58 8.86
CA PHE A 55 -2.46 11.11 9.68
C PHE A 55 -2.06 10.70 11.11
N ARG A 56 -0.77 10.84 11.46
CA ARG A 56 -0.21 10.44 12.75
C ARG A 56 -0.53 8.98 13.10
N LEU A 57 -0.43 8.09 12.11
CA LEU A 57 -0.68 6.65 12.22
C LEU A 57 0.58 5.89 12.62
N ASN A 58 0.44 4.61 12.93
CA ASN A 58 1.55 3.78 13.35
C ASN A 58 2.40 3.35 12.14
N GLN A 59 3.63 3.87 12.03
CA GLN A 59 4.52 3.57 10.90
C GLN A 59 4.84 2.08 10.79
N VAL A 60 5.06 1.40 11.91
CA VAL A 60 5.42 -0.03 11.93
C VAL A 60 4.28 -0.85 11.35
N VAL A 61 3.04 -0.57 11.77
CA VAL A 61 1.85 -1.25 11.26
C VAL A 61 1.63 -0.94 9.78
N MET A 62 1.79 0.32 9.36
CA MET A 62 1.64 0.70 7.95
C MET A 62 2.67 -0.01 7.05
N GLN A 63 3.93 -0.08 7.49
CA GLN A 63 4.98 -0.76 6.73
C GLN A 63 4.78 -2.29 6.72
N ALA A 64 4.37 -2.89 7.84
CA ALA A 64 4.03 -4.30 7.88
C ALA A 64 2.87 -4.63 6.93
N ALA A 65 1.82 -3.82 6.95
CA ALA A 65 0.69 -3.93 6.03
C ALA A 65 1.11 -3.77 4.56
N ASN A 66 1.99 -2.81 4.25
CA ASN A 66 2.56 -2.62 2.92
C ASN A 66 3.26 -3.89 2.41
N TYR A 67 4.10 -4.53 3.24
CA TYR A 67 4.77 -5.78 2.85
C TYR A 67 3.83 -6.98 2.77
N LEU A 68 2.81 -7.04 3.64
CA LEU A 68 1.76 -8.06 3.56
C LEU A 68 0.87 -7.90 2.33
N ALA A 69 0.84 -6.71 1.72
CA ALA A 69 0.05 -6.44 0.53
C ALA A 69 0.62 -7.10 -0.74
N TYR A 70 1.88 -7.56 -0.76
CA TYR A 70 2.53 -8.07 -1.98
C TYR A 70 1.72 -9.16 -2.74
N PRO A 71 1.17 -10.20 -2.09
CA PRO A 71 0.33 -11.17 -2.78
C PRO A 71 -0.90 -10.52 -3.41
N LEU A 72 -1.53 -9.58 -2.70
CA LEU A 72 -2.69 -8.83 -3.19
C LEU A 72 -2.30 -7.85 -4.30
N GLN A 73 -1.13 -7.23 -4.23
CA GLN A 73 -0.58 -6.37 -5.26
C GLN A 73 -0.43 -7.14 -6.57
N LEU A 74 0.13 -8.35 -6.54
CA LEU A 74 0.26 -9.22 -7.71
C LEU A 74 -1.12 -9.61 -8.27
N ALA A 75 -2.06 -9.96 -7.39
CA ALA A 75 -3.43 -10.32 -7.80
C ALA A 75 -4.19 -9.13 -8.42
N LEU A 76 -4.01 -7.91 -7.90
CA LEU A 76 -4.70 -6.70 -8.35
C LEU A 76 -3.99 -5.94 -9.47
N LEU A 77 -2.73 -6.27 -9.78
CA LEU A 77 -1.97 -5.62 -10.84
C LEU A 77 -2.70 -5.72 -12.19
N ILE A 78 -3.14 -6.92 -12.58
CA ILE A 78 -3.87 -7.12 -13.83
C ILE A 78 -5.21 -6.35 -13.81
N PRO A 79 -6.07 -6.46 -12.78
CA PRO A 79 -7.25 -5.62 -12.63
C PRO A 79 -6.99 -4.10 -12.79
N PHE A 80 -5.94 -3.56 -12.16
CA PHE A 80 -5.61 -2.14 -12.30
C PHE A 80 -5.18 -1.76 -13.71
N ILE A 81 -4.38 -2.61 -14.38
CA ILE A 81 -4.02 -2.43 -15.78
C ILE A 81 -5.29 -2.39 -16.65
N ARG A 82 -6.18 -3.38 -16.51
CA ARG A 82 -7.42 -3.45 -17.30
C ARG A 82 -8.37 -2.28 -17.04
N LEU A 83 -8.47 -1.86 -15.78
CA LEU A 83 -9.29 -0.70 -15.42
C LEU A 83 -8.70 0.59 -16.00
N GLY A 84 -7.37 0.76 -15.92
CA GLY A 84 -6.66 1.89 -16.52
C GLY A 84 -6.85 1.93 -18.03
N GLU A 85 -6.64 0.82 -18.73
CA GLU A 85 -6.90 0.71 -20.17
C GLU A 85 -8.32 1.15 -20.52
N LYS A 86 -9.32 0.70 -19.75
CA LYS A 86 -10.72 1.09 -19.94
C LYS A 86 -10.96 2.58 -19.69
N LEU A 87 -10.38 3.15 -18.63
CA LEU A 87 -10.56 4.56 -18.27
C LEU A 87 -10.00 5.51 -19.33
N PHE A 88 -8.89 5.12 -19.97
CA PHE A 88 -8.19 5.95 -20.96
C PHE A 88 -8.48 5.53 -22.42
N GLY A 89 -9.30 4.51 -22.65
CA GLY A 89 -9.56 3.96 -23.99
C GLY A 89 -8.29 3.39 -24.64
N ALA A 90 -7.32 2.95 -23.85
CA ALA A 90 -6.03 2.48 -24.35
C ALA A 90 -6.12 1.04 -24.89
N PRO A 91 -5.29 0.67 -25.88
CA PRO A 91 -5.18 -0.71 -26.33
C PRO A 91 -4.81 -1.65 -25.20
N ARG A 92 -5.32 -2.88 -25.24
CA ARG A 92 -4.97 -3.89 -24.25
C ARG A 92 -3.51 -4.29 -24.41
N LEU A 93 -2.72 -4.16 -23.35
CA LEU A 93 -1.35 -4.67 -23.32
C LEU A 93 -1.39 -6.21 -23.36
N PRO A 94 -0.73 -6.85 -24.35
CA PRO A 94 -0.54 -8.28 -24.37
C PRO A 94 0.49 -8.67 -23.31
N LEU A 95 0.03 -9.27 -22.22
CA LEU A 95 0.86 -9.68 -21.08
C LEU A 95 1.54 -11.06 -21.32
N SER A 96 2.04 -11.34 -22.52
CA SER A 96 2.78 -12.58 -22.81
C SER A 96 4.28 -12.32 -22.88
N LEU A 97 5.07 -13.19 -22.23
CA LEU A 97 6.53 -13.04 -22.17
C LEU A 97 7.18 -13.07 -23.56
N GLU A 98 6.63 -13.87 -24.47
CA GLU A 98 7.11 -13.97 -25.85
C GLU A 98 6.87 -12.66 -26.64
N VAL A 99 5.68 -12.07 -26.53
CA VAL A 99 5.36 -10.82 -27.22
C VAL A 99 6.16 -9.66 -26.63
N LEU A 100 6.30 -9.60 -25.31
CA LEU A 100 7.10 -8.58 -24.63
C LEU A 100 8.59 -8.71 -24.98
N GLY A 101 9.12 -9.93 -25.02
CA GLY A 101 10.51 -10.19 -25.41
C GLY A 101 10.79 -9.84 -26.87
N GLY A 102 9.84 -10.13 -27.76
CA GLY A 102 9.89 -9.71 -29.16
C GLY A 102 9.86 -8.19 -29.32
N ALA A 103 8.94 -7.52 -28.61
CA ALA A 103 8.78 -6.07 -28.64
C ALA A 103 10.04 -5.33 -28.14
N LEU A 104 10.64 -5.80 -27.03
CA LEU A 104 11.87 -5.21 -26.49
C LEU A 104 13.06 -5.33 -27.45
N ARG A 105 13.18 -6.44 -28.20
CA ARG A 105 14.25 -6.64 -29.18
C ARG A 105 14.04 -5.80 -30.44
N ALA A 106 12.79 -5.59 -30.84
CA ALA A 106 12.44 -4.80 -32.02
C ALA A 106 12.56 -3.29 -31.76
N ASP A 107 11.99 -2.82 -30.65
CA ASP A 107 12.04 -1.42 -30.23
C ASP A 107 11.96 -1.31 -28.71
N ALA A 108 13.12 -1.29 -28.07
CA ALA A 108 13.22 -1.17 -26.62
C ALA A 108 12.61 0.14 -26.10
N TRP A 109 12.75 1.25 -26.84
CA TRP A 109 12.29 2.56 -26.38
C TRP A 109 10.77 2.70 -26.48
N GLY A 110 10.18 2.32 -27.61
CA GLY A 110 8.72 2.31 -27.75
C GLY A 110 8.05 1.32 -26.80
N THR A 111 8.69 0.18 -26.54
CA THR A 111 8.22 -0.77 -25.54
C THR A 111 8.28 -0.18 -24.12
N LEU A 112 9.38 0.48 -23.75
CA LEU A 112 9.49 1.17 -22.45
C LEU A 112 8.40 2.25 -22.30
N HIS A 113 8.16 3.05 -23.33
CA HIS A 113 7.10 4.06 -23.33
C HIS A 113 5.70 3.44 -23.16
N THR A 114 5.44 2.30 -23.81
CA THR A 114 4.18 1.55 -23.68
C THR A 114 4.00 1.00 -22.26
N PHE A 115 5.06 0.46 -21.66
CA PHE A 115 5.03 0.03 -20.26
C PHE A 115 4.77 1.20 -19.32
N TRP A 116 5.45 2.32 -19.52
CA TRP A 116 5.31 3.51 -18.70
C TRP A 116 3.89 4.07 -18.74
N THR A 117 3.30 4.20 -19.93
CA THR A 117 1.91 4.65 -20.11
C THR A 117 0.91 3.68 -19.48
N THR A 118 1.14 2.37 -19.60
CA THR A 118 0.30 1.36 -18.94
C THR A 118 0.36 1.47 -17.41
N LEU A 119 1.56 1.61 -16.85
CA LEU A 119 1.78 1.83 -15.42
C LEU A 119 1.11 3.10 -14.92
N TRP A 120 1.16 4.18 -15.71
CA TRP A 120 0.48 5.43 -15.42
C TRP A 120 -1.05 5.24 -15.35
N HIS A 121 -1.66 4.60 -16.36
CA HIS A 121 -3.10 4.32 -16.36
C HIS A 121 -3.51 3.43 -15.18
N ALA A 122 -2.73 2.39 -14.87
CA ALA A 122 -2.96 1.54 -13.71
C ALA A 122 -2.84 2.33 -12.40
N GLY A 123 -1.89 3.27 -12.32
CA GLY A 123 -1.71 4.18 -11.18
C GLY A 123 -2.94 5.07 -10.96
N VAL A 124 -3.52 5.62 -12.03
CA VAL A 124 -4.76 6.40 -11.94
C VAL A 124 -5.93 5.54 -11.49
N ALA A 125 -6.08 4.32 -12.05
CA ALA A 125 -7.10 3.38 -11.61
C ALA A 125 -6.97 3.07 -10.11
N TRP A 126 -5.74 2.78 -9.64
CA TRP A 126 -5.43 2.59 -8.23
C TRP A 126 -5.77 3.81 -7.37
N LEU A 127 -5.40 5.03 -7.78
CA LEU A 127 -5.73 6.26 -7.05
C LEU A 127 -7.24 6.47 -6.86
N LEU A 128 -8.06 6.03 -7.81
CA LEU A 128 -9.51 6.14 -7.72
C LEU A 128 -10.12 5.07 -6.80
N THR A 129 -9.59 3.85 -6.82
CA THR A 129 -10.22 2.71 -6.12
C THR A 129 -9.61 2.41 -4.76
N ALA A 130 -8.30 2.56 -4.60
CA ALA A 130 -7.59 2.14 -3.38
C ALA A 130 -7.95 2.98 -2.15
N PRO A 131 -8.12 4.32 -2.22
CA PRO A 131 -8.59 5.10 -1.07
C PRO A 131 -9.97 4.67 -0.59
N VAL A 132 -10.88 4.36 -1.52
CA VAL A 132 -12.23 3.87 -1.21
C VAL A 132 -12.15 2.49 -0.55
N GLY A 133 -11.39 1.57 -1.15
CA GLY A 133 -11.17 0.23 -0.58
C GLY A 133 -10.55 0.27 0.81
N ALA A 134 -9.54 1.13 1.01
CA ALA A 134 -8.90 1.33 2.31
C ALA A 134 -9.85 1.93 3.34
N ALA A 135 -10.70 2.90 2.98
CA ALA A 135 -11.69 3.47 3.88
C ALA A 135 -12.74 2.42 4.31
N LEU A 136 -13.27 1.65 3.36
CA LEU A 136 -14.21 0.56 3.64
C LEU A 136 -13.58 -0.50 4.56
N LEU A 137 -12.33 -0.88 4.28
CA LEU A 137 -11.59 -1.82 5.11
C LEU A 137 -11.35 -1.27 6.52
N ALA A 138 -10.94 0.00 6.65
CA ALA A 138 -10.74 0.64 7.95
C ALA A 138 -12.05 0.67 8.77
N TRP A 139 -13.17 1.00 8.13
CA TRP A 139 -14.48 1.00 8.79
C TRP A 139 -14.90 -0.41 9.22
N GLY A 140 -14.64 -1.43 8.41
CA GLY A 140 -14.92 -2.83 8.75
C GLY A 140 -14.02 -3.39 9.86
N LEU A 141 -12.75 -2.99 9.89
CA LEU A 141 -11.77 -3.43 10.91
C LEU A 141 -11.95 -2.71 12.26
N THR A 142 -12.42 -1.47 12.24
CA THR A 142 -12.62 -0.67 13.46
C THR A 142 -13.48 -1.38 14.53
N PRO A 143 -14.69 -1.91 14.24
CA PRO A 143 -15.48 -2.62 15.25
C PRO A 143 -14.80 -3.91 15.73
N ILE A 144 -14.05 -4.60 14.87
CA ILE A 144 -13.30 -5.81 15.23
C ILE A 144 -12.22 -5.47 16.25
N PHE A 145 -11.41 -4.44 15.98
CA PHE A 145 -10.38 -3.99 16.91
C PHE A 145 -10.98 -3.43 18.21
N ARG A 146 -12.12 -2.73 18.15
CA ARG A 146 -12.83 -2.27 19.35
C ARG A 146 -13.30 -3.45 20.21
N ALA A 147 -13.86 -4.48 19.59
CA ALA A 147 -14.29 -5.68 20.30
C ALA A 147 -13.10 -6.43 20.93
N ALA A 148 -12.00 -6.59 20.17
CA ALA A 148 -10.78 -7.21 20.67
C ALA A 148 -10.18 -6.43 21.86
N ALA A 149 -10.12 -5.10 21.78
CA ALA A 149 -9.60 -4.26 22.87
C ALA A 149 -10.46 -4.33 24.15
N ARG A 150 -11.78 -4.55 24.02
CA ARG A 150 -12.65 -4.80 25.19
C ARG A 150 -12.43 -6.18 25.81
N ARG A 151 -12.04 -7.17 25.00
CA ARG A 151 -11.79 -8.55 25.44
C ARG A 151 -10.43 -8.72 26.11
N PHE A 152 -9.45 -7.93 25.68
CA PHE A 152 -8.10 -7.86 26.25
C PHE A 152 -7.77 -6.41 26.64
N PRO A 153 -8.42 -5.86 27.68
CA PRO A 153 -7.99 -4.58 28.23
C PRO A 153 -6.57 -4.80 28.73
N GLY A 154 -5.59 -4.13 28.12
CA GLY A 154 -4.18 -4.37 28.39
C GLY A 154 -3.93 -4.37 29.89
N GLU A 155 -3.29 -5.44 30.39
CA GLU A 155 -2.74 -5.45 31.73
C GLU A 155 -1.86 -4.21 31.86
N SER A 156 -2.34 -3.25 32.66
CA SER A 156 -1.70 -1.97 32.89
C SER A 156 -0.28 -2.22 33.41
N ALA A 157 0.72 -1.92 32.58
CA ALA A 157 2.15 -1.91 32.91
C ALA A 157 2.73 -0.51 32.78
#